data_AF-A0A8C6YL82-F1
#
_entry.id   AF-A0A8C6YL82-F1
#
_cell.length_a   1.000
_cell.length_b   1.000
_cell.length_c   1.000
_cell.angle_alpha   90.00
_cell.angle_beta   90.00
_cell.angle_gamma   90.00
#
_symmetry.space_group_name_H-M   'P 1'
#
loop_
_entity.id
_entity.type
_entity.pdbx_description
1 polymer ?
#
loop_
_entity_poly.entity_id
_entity_poly.type
_entity_poly.pdbx_seq_one_letter_code
_entity_poly.pdbx_strand_id
1 'polypeptide(L)'
;MAELCPAAPHPLEPGGSWTRAGHGGAPLFRRWCWGILHNCCEAYNVGLLGAKIFSGPSREQFGYAVQQFVNEQGKWLLVGSPWSGYPANRTGDIYACPVGTSKTTCKKLNLQALTTIPNVTEIKEHMNLGLTLIQNSKTGGFLTCGPLWAQQCGSQYYATGVCSEISPSFQILRSFAPAVQSVFSLC
;
A
#
# COMPACT_ATOMS: atom_id res chain seq x y z
N MET A 1 -22.26 -8.20 5.51
CA MET A 1 -23.08 -8.27 4.28
C MET A 1 -22.71 -7.04 3.46
N ALA A 2 -22.15 -7.23 2.26
CA ALA A 2 -21.84 -6.14 1.35
C ALA A 2 -23.07 -5.94 0.45
N GLU A 3 -23.69 -4.76 0.51
CA GLU A 3 -24.74 -4.41 -0.45
C GLU A 3 -24.09 -4.12 -1.81
N LEU A 4 -24.52 -4.85 -2.82
CA LEU A 4 -24.18 -4.63 -4.22
C LEU A 4 -25.03 -3.47 -4.74
N CYS A 5 -24.42 -2.32 -5.01
CA CYS A 5 -25.11 -1.26 -5.76
C CYS A 5 -25.29 -1.70 -7.23
N PRO A 6 -26.49 -1.54 -7.81
CA PRO A 6 -26.73 -1.88 -9.21
C PRO A 6 -26.04 -0.87 -10.14
N ALA A 7 -25.47 -1.38 -11.24
CA ALA A 7 -24.80 -0.57 -12.26
C ALA A 7 -25.79 0.36 -12.97
N ALA A 8 -25.39 1.61 -13.19
CA ALA A 8 -26.17 2.60 -13.94
C ALA A 8 -26.22 2.26 -15.44
N PRO A 9 -27.37 2.44 -16.14
CA PRO A 9 -27.44 2.25 -17.59
C PRO A 9 -26.71 3.36 -18.36
N HIS A 10 -26.11 3.00 -19.50
CA HIS A 10 -25.43 3.92 -20.42
C HIS A 10 -26.39 4.98 -21.03
N PRO A 11 -25.91 6.21 -21.34
CA PRO A 11 -26.73 7.24 -21.98
C PRO A 11 -26.91 6.95 -23.49
N LEU A 12 -28.14 7.08 -24.00
CA LEU A 12 -28.45 7.17 -25.43
C LEU A 12 -28.60 8.65 -25.84
N GLU A 13 -28.07 8.99 -27.02
CA GLU A 13 -28.03 10.34 -27.62
C GLU A 13 -29.40 10.95 -27.97
N PRO A 14 -29.52 12.29 -28.11
CA PRO A 14 -30.81 12.96 -28.28
C PRO A 14 -31.17 13.20 -29.76
N GLY A 15 -32.40 12.88 -30.15
CA GLY A 15 -32.98 13.29 -31.43
C GLY A 15 -34.50 13.40 -31.35
N GLY A 16 -35.03 14.63 -31.40
CA GLY A 16 -36.47 14.86 -31.46
C GLY A 16 -36.88 16.32 -31.20
N SER A 17 -37.20 17.03 -32.28
CA SER A 17 -37.80 18.37 -32.30
C SER A 17 -39.26 18.32 -31.85
N TRP A 18 -39.71 19.28 -31.02
CA TRP A 18 -41.13 19.46 -30.69
C TRP A 18 -41.56 20.91 -30.90
N THR A 19 -42.56 21.08 -31.77
CA THR A 19 -43.24 22.33 -32.09
C THR A 19 -44.16 22.79 -30.96
N ARG A 20 -44.27 24.11 -30.83
CA ARG A 20 -45.03 24.84 -29.82
C ARG A 20 -46.54 24.79 -30.14
N ALA A 21 -47.35 24.38 -29.18
CA ALA A 21 -48.78 24.69 -29.14
C ALA A 21 -49.12 25.17 -27.71
N GLY A 22 -49.68 26.36 -27.59
CA GLY A 22 -50.13 26.91 -26.31
C GLY A 22 -51.64 26.83 -26.16
N HIS A 23 -52.13 26.73 -24.92
CA HIS A 23 -53.20 27.56 -24.34
C HIS A 23 -53.56 27.09 -22.91
N GLY A 24 -53.59 28.06 -21.98
CA GLY A 24 -54.62 28.19 -20.93
C GLY A 24 -54.57 27.35 -19.66
N GLY A 25 -54.42 28.03 -18.50
CA GLY A 25 -54.99 27.59 -17.21
C GLY A 25 -53.98 27.28 -16.09
N ALA A 26 -53.88 28.17 -15.09
CA ALA A 26 -53.16 27.97 -13.83
C ALA A 26 -54.17 27.65 -12.68
N PRO A 27 -53.72 27.47 -11.42
CA PRO A 27 -52.82 26.48 -10.85
C PRO A 27 -53.54 25.70 -9.71
N LEU A 28 -52.86 24.77 -9.03
CA LEU A 28 -53.16 24.18 -7.69
C LEU A 28 -53.18 22.65 -7.70
N PHE A 29 -52.02 22.02 -7.85
CA PHE A 29 -51.67 20.78 -7.13
C PHE A 29 -50.15 20.75 -6.96
N ARG A 30 -49.63 21.75 -6.24
CA ARG A 30 -48.27 21.75 -5.76
C ARG A 30 -48.29 21.08 -4.39
N ARG A 31 -47.35 20.15 -4.17
CA ARG A 31 -46.73 19.84 -2.86
C ARG A 31 -47.01 18.49 -2.21
N TRP A 32 -46.95 17.36 -2.92
CA TRP A 32 -46.69 16.06 -2.26
C TRP A 32 -45.92 15.09 -3.16
N CYS A 33 -44.73 15.49 -3.63
CA CYS A 33 -43.72 14.58 -4.23
C CYS A 33 -42.30 15.12 -4.00
N TRP A 34 -42.06 15.81 -2.88
CA TRP A 34 -40.74 16.34 -2.52
C TRP A 34 -40.30 15.76 -1.17
N GLY A 35 -40.25 14.43 -1.06
CA GLY A 35 -39.99 13.79 0.22
C GLY A 35 -39.10 12.54 0.19
N ILE A 36 -38.83 11.92 -0.97
CA ILE A 36 -38.03 10.68 -1.02
C ILE A 36 -37.16 10.62 -2.30
N LEU A 37 -36.47 11.71 -2.62
CA LEU A 37 -35.36 11.71 -3.58
C LEU A 37 -34.12 12.28 -2.87
N HIS A 38 -33.78 11.68 -1.74
CA HIS A 38 -32.55 12.00 -1.03
C HIS A 38 -31.60 10.80 -1.16
N ASN A 39 -30.43 11.05 -1.76
CA ASN A 39 -29.25 10.18 -1.83
C ASN A 39 -29.28 8.94 -2.74
N CYS A 40 -29.20 9.14 -4.06
CA CYS A 40 -28.67 8.10 -4.96
C CYS A 40 -27.41 8.52 -5.74
N CYS A 41 -26.88 9.73 -5.53
CA CYS A 41 -25.64 10.16 -6.17
C CYS A 41 -24.45 9.97 -5.24
N GLU A 42 -23.92 8.75 -5.19
CA GLU A 42 -22.56 8.53 -4.71
C GLU A 42 -21.59 9.07 -5.77
N ALA A 43 -21.10 10.28 -5.57
CA ALA A 43 -20.09 10.86 -6.44
C ALA A 43 -18.74 10.19 -6.16
N TYR A 44 -18.18 9.48 -7.14
CA TYR A 44 -16.85 8.89 -7.06
C TYR A 44 -15.84 9.71 -7.88
N ASN A 45 -14.67 9.98 -7.29
CA ASN A 45 -13.59 10.77 -7.91
C ASN A 45 -12.31 9.95 -8.18
N VAL A 46 -12.34 8.63 -7.95
CA VAL A 46 -11.25 7.72 -8.31
C VAL A 46 -11.44 7.28 -9.76
N GLY A 47 -10.57 7.78 -10.65
CA GLY A 47 -10.56 7.40 -12.06
C GLY A 47 -10.09 5.96 -12.24
N LEU A 48 -10.92 5.11 -12.84
CA LEU A 48 -10.55 3.74 -13.21
C LEU A 48 -9.81 3.70 -14.56
N LEU A 49 -10.24 4.52 -15.52
CA LEU A 49 -9.60 4.66 -16.82
C LEU A 49 -8.25 5.36 -16.67
N GLY A 50 -7.20 4.78 -17.26
CA GLY A 50 -5.84 5.32 -17.16
C GLY A 50 -5.11 4.96 -15.85
N ALA A 51 -5.64 4.02 -15.05
CA ALA A 51 -4.95 3.51 -13.87
C ALA A 51 -3.57 2.94 -14.25
N LYS A 52 -2.54 3.37 -13.52
CA LYS A 52 -1.18 2.88 -13.71
C LYS A 52 -0.96 1.61 -12.91
N ILE A 53 -0.60 0.53 -13.60
CA ILE A 53 -0.39 -0.79 -12.99
C ILE A 53 1.10 -1.05 -12.81
N PHE A 54 1.49 -1.37 -11.58
CA PHE A 54 2.82 -1.91 -11.27
C PHE A 54 2.69 -3.40 -10.98
N SER A 55 3.50 -4.20 -11.65
CA SER A 55 3.50 -5.66 -11.49
C SER A 55 4.87 -6.13 -11.02
N GLY A 56 4.88 -7.19 -10.23
CA GLY A 56 6.09 -7.82 -9.71
C GLY A 56 5.90 -9.31 -9.47
N PRO A 57 6.90 -10.00 -8.89
CA PRO A 57 6.87 -11.45 -8.73
C PRO A 57 5.76 -11.90 -7.77
N SER A 58 4.76 -12.62 -8.28
CA SER A 58 3.62 -13.10 -7.48
C SER A 58 4.03 -14.12 -6.40
N ARG A 59 5.01 -14.99 -6.71
CA ARG A 59 5.58 -15.97 -5.76
C ARG A 59 6.30 -15.32 -4.59
N GLU A 60 6.68 -14.05 -4.72
CA GLU A 60 7.32 -13.27 -3.65
C GLU A 60 6.31 -12.42 -2.87
N GLN A 61 5.01 -12.54 -3.20
CA GLN A 61 3.92 -11.75 -2.61
C GLN A 61 4.11 -10.23 -2.84
N PHE A 62 4.62 -9.85 -4.00
CA PHE A 62 4.69 -8.45 -4.40
C PHE A 62 3.30 -7.80 -4.32
N GLY A 63 3.20 -6.69 -3.58
CA GLY A 63 1.93 -6.00 -3.37
C GLY A 63 1.30 -6.27 -2.00
N TYR A 64 1.95 -7.06 -1.14
CA TYR A 64 1.42 -7.38 0.20
C TYR A 64 1.14 -6.12 1.04
N ALA A 65 2.08 -5.17 1.04
CA ALA A 65 1.92 -3.86 1.64
C ALA A 65 2.25 -2.79 0.61
N VAL A 66 1.53 -1.67 0.62
CA VAL A 66 1.77 -0.54 -0.29
C VAL A 66 1.74 0.78 0.46
N GLN A 67 2.63 1.69 0.10
CA GLN A 67 2.73 3.01 0.72
C GLN A 67 3.14 4.06 -0.31
N GLN A 68 2.40 5.15 -0.41
CA GLN A 68 2.82 6.30 -1.24
C GLN A 68 3.97 7.03 -0.55
N PHE A 69 4.96 7.45 -1.33
CA PHE A 69 6.18 8.07 -0.81
C PHE A 69 6.68 9.16 -1.76
N VAL A 70 7.16 10.28 -1.21
CA VAL A 70 7.67 11.41 -1.99
C VAL A 70 8.99 11.86 -1.38
N ASN A 71 9.99 12.05 -2.22
CA ASN A 71 11.29 12.59 -1.86
C ASN A 71 11.78 13.55 -2.97
N GLU A 72 12.99 14.08 -2.82
CA GLU A 72 13.61 14.96 -3.81
C GLU A 72 13.79 14.30 -5.19
N GLN A 73 13.93 12.97 -5.22
CA GLN A 73 14.09 12.18 -6.44
C GLN A 73 12.75 11.91 -7.16
N GLY A 74 11.61 12.17 -6.52
CA GLY A 74 10.29 12.12 -7.14
C GLY A 74 9.21 11.43 -6.30
N LYS A 75 8.16 10.98 -6.99
CA LYS A 75 7.00 10.30 -6.40
C LYS A 75 7.10 8.79 -6.63
N TRP A 76 6.91 8.04 -5.56
CA TRP A 76 7.11 6.60 -5.51
C TRP A 76 5.89 5.90 -4.90
N LEU A 77 5.66 4.68 -5.35
CA LEU A 77 4.85 3.71 -4.64
C LEU A 77 5.84 2.67 -4.09
N LEU A 78 5.94 2.61 -2.76
CA LEU A 78 6.70 1.56 -2.08
C LEU A 78 5.81 0.33 -2.00
N VAL A 79 6.39 -0.83 -2.32
CA VAL A 79 5.68 -2.11 -2.37
C VAL A 79 6.45 -3.16 -1.59
N GLY A 80 5.82 -3.72 -0.58
CA GLY A 80 6.32 -4.85 0.19
C GLY A 80 6.21 -6.15 -0.58
N SER A 81 7.24 -6.97 -0.49
CA SER A 81 7.34 -8.30 -1.09
C SER A 81 7.94 -9.25 -0.06
N PRO A 82 7.16 -9.67 0.95
CA PRO A 82 7.68 -10.38 2.13
C PRO A 82 8.28 -11.75 1.80
N TRP A 83 7.97 -12.34 0.64
CA TRP A 83 8.57 -13.60 0.19
C TRP A 83 9.69 -13.40 -0.83
N SER A 84 10.21 -12.18 -0.96
CA SER A 84 11.38 -11.93 -1.78
C SER A 84 12.56 -12.85 -1.39
N GLY A 85 13.17 -13.45 -2.41
CA GLY A 85 14.18 -14.50 -2.26
C GLY A 85 13.63 -15.93 -2.33
N TYR A 86 12.32 -16.15 -2.48
CA TYR A 86 11.77 -17.50 -2.67
C TYR A 86 12.46 -18.26 -3.83
N PRO A 87 12.75 -19.58 -3.70
CA PRO A 87 12.37 -20.45 -2.58
C PRO A 87 13.34 -20.44 -1.39
N ALA A 88 14.63 -20.12 -1.60
CA ALA A 88 15.68 -20.21 -0.58
C ALA A 88 16.25 -18.84 -0.24
N ASN A 89 16.48 -18.54 1.04
CA ASN A 89 16.78 -17.18 1.53
C ASN A 89 15.59 -16.21 1.37
N ARG A 90 14.38 -16.73 1.61
CA ARG A 90 13.13 -15.95 1.65
C ARG A 90 13.16 -14.98 2.82
N THR A 91 13.76 -13.82 2.63
CA THR A 91 13.99 -12.80 3.65
C THR A 91 12.97 -11.66 3.56
N GLY A 92 12.39 -11.47 2.37
CA GLY A 92 11.51 -10.33 2.09
C GLY A 92 12.29 -9.07 1.70
N ASP A 93 11.64 -8.15 0.99
CA ASP A 93 12.23 -6.87 0.60
C ASP A 93 11.14 -5.87 0.18
N ILE A 94 11.58 -4.66 -0.17
CA ILE A 94 10.76 -3.53 -0.59
C ILE A 94 11.17 -3.14 -2.00
N TYR A 95 10.18 -2.79 -2.81
CA TYR A 95 10.35 -2.28 -4.16
C TYR A 95 9.89 -0.82 -4.21
N ALA A 96 10.63 0.02 -4.94
CA ALA A 96 10.25 1.39 -5.24
C ALA A 96 9.79 1.49 -6.70
N CYS A 97 8.53 1.85 -6.90
CA CYS A 97 7.90 1.99 -8.20
C CYS A 97 7.73 3.48 -8.56
N PRO A 98 8.29 3.98 -9.67
CA PRO A 98 8.24 5.41 -10.00
C PRO A 98 6.84 5.80 -10.49
N VAL A 99 6.13 6.65 -9.76
CA VAL A 99 4.77 7.09 -10.11
C VAL A 99 4.79 8.16 -11.19
N GLY A 100 5.68 9.15 -11.08
CA GLY A 100 5.71 10.33 -11.95
C GLY A 100 6.26 10.14 -13.37
N THR A 101 6.55 8.91 -13.78
CA THR A 101 7.09 8.61 -15.13
C THR A 101 6.17 7.63 -15.86
N SER A 102 6.37 7.38 -17.15
CA SER A 102 5.65 6.30 -17.86
C SER A 102 6.16 4.89 -17.50
N LYS A 103 7.33 4.78 -16.85
CA LYS A 103 7.93 3.49 -16.49
C LYS A 103 7.10 2.77 -15.43
N THR A 104 6.86 1.48 -15.63
CA THR A 104 6.16 0.59 -14.69
C THR A 104 7.09 -0.40 -14.00
N THR A 105 8.39 -0.37 -14.32
CA THR A 105 9.39 -1.22 -13.67
C THR A 105 9.69 -0.71 -12.26
N CYS A 106 9.54 -1.56 -11.27
CA CYS A 106 9.90 -1.26 -9.88
C CYS A 106 11.32 -1.71 -9.56
N LYS A 107 12.05 -0.89 -8.79
CA LYS A 107 13.41 -1.19 -8.34
C LYS A 107 13.35 -1.87 -6.97
N LYS A 108 13.92 -3.08 -6.87
CA LYS A 108 14.17 -3.74 -5.59
C LYS A 108 15.22 -2.96 -4.79
N LEU A 109 14.93 -2.66 -3.52
CA LEU A 109 15.79 -1.82 -2.69
C LEU A 109 16.94 -2.61 -2.04
N ASN A 110 16.84 -3.94 -1.94
CA ASN A 110 17.84 -4.83 -1.36
C ASN A 110 18.16 -4.51 0.11
N LEU A 111 17.13 -4.18 0.89
CA LEU A 111 17.29 -3.76 2.29
C LEU A 111 17.58 -4.94 3.24
N GLN A 112 17.19 -6.15 2.87
CA GLN A 112 17.33 -7.36 3.68
C GLN A 112 18.77 -7.65 4.13
N ALA A 113 19.77 -7.34 3.30
CA ALA A 113 21.17 -7.57 3.65
C ALA A 113 21.67 -6.55 4.66
N LEU A 114 21.13 -5.33 4.61
CA LEU A 114 21.54 -4.18 5.42
C LEU A 114 20.76 -4.09 6.75
N THR A 115 19.58 -4.71 6.85
CA THR A 115 18.83 -4.81 8.10
C THR A 115 19.52 -5.76 9.06
N THR A 116 20.40 -5.25 9.92
CA THR A 116 21.20 -6.06 10.86
C THR A 116 21.13 -5.52 12.28
N ILE A 117 21.31 -6.40 13.25
CA ILE A 117 21.40 -6.06 14.68
C ILE A 117 22.78 -6.48 15.18
N PRO A 118 23.59 -5.56 15.74
CA PRO A 118 24.91 -5.91 16.21
C PRO A 118 24.87 -6.83 17.44
N ASN A 119 25.94 -7.60 17.63
CA ASN A 119 26.19 -8.42 18.83
C ASN A 119 25.15 -9.54 19.09
N VAL A 120 24.48 -10.05 18.05
CA VAL A 120 23.59 -11.21 18.14
C VAL A 120 23.82 -12.15 16.95
N THR A 121 23.42 -13.40 17.09
CA THR A 121 23.37 -14.35 15.96
C THR A 121 22.01 -14.23 15.27
N GLU A 122 21.99 -13.63 14.07
CA GLU A 122 20.75 -13.37 13.35
C GLU A 122 20.25 -14.59 12.55
N ILE A 123 18.96 -14.87 12.67
CA ILE A 123 18.21 -15.80 11.81
C ILE A 123 17.27 -14.96 10.94
N LYS A 124 17.67 -14.78 9.68
CA LYS A 124 16.97 -13.90 8.72
C LYS A 124 16.09 -14.66 7.74
N GLU A 125 16.33 -15.97 7.58
CA GLU A 125 15.48 -16.80 6.75
C GLU A 125 14.03 -16.74 7.27
N HIS A 126 13.10 -16.49 6.35
CA HIS A 126 11.67 -16.31 6.63
C HIS A 126 11.32 -15.08 7.48
N MET A 127 12.22 -14.10 7.64
CA MET A 127 11.92 -12.91 8.45
C MET A 127 10.76 -12.06 7.90
N ASN A 128 10.45 -12.21 6.61
CA ASN A 128 9.34 -11.57 5.90
C ASN A 128 9.40 -10.02 5.97
N LEU A 129 10.57 -9.45 5.67
CA LEU A 129 10.76 -8.00 5.58
C LEU A 129 9.83 -7.40 4.53
N GLY A 130 9.18 -6.29 4.86
CA GLY A 130 8.20 -5.63 3.98
C GLY A 130 6.75 -6.05 4.24
N LEU A 131 6.47 -6.82 5.30
CA LEU A 131 5.11 -7.02 5.81
C LEU A 131 4.49 -5.72 6.37
N THR A 132 5.34 -4.86 6.93
CA THR A 132 4.94 -3.55 7.46
C THR A 132 5.69 -2.46 6.73
N LEU A 133 4.97 -1.44 6.25
CA LEU A 133 5.53 -0.21 5.66
C LEU A 133 4.79 0.99 6.23
N ILE A 134 5.51 1.87 6.93
CA ILE A 134 4.91 3.03 7.61
C ILE A 134 5.77 4.24 7.31
N GLN A 135 5.17 5.34 6.85
CA GLN A 135 5.89 6.59 6.64
C GLN A 135 6.35 7.20 7.97
N ASN A 136 7.57 7.73 8.01
CA ASN A 136 8.08 8.47 9.16
C ASN A 136 8.16 9.96 8.81
N SER A 137 7.17 10.74 9.24
CA SER A 137 7.10 12.18 8.99
C SER A 137 8.23 12.97 9.66
N LYS A 138 8.83 12.46 10.74
CA LYS A 138 9.91 13.15 11.47
C LYS A 138 11.23 13.13 10.69
N THR A 139 11.55 12.01 10.05
CA THR A 139 12.79 11.85 9.26
C THR A 139 12.56 12.04 7.75
N GLY A 140 11.30 12.17 7.32
CA GLY A 140 10.91 12.20 5.91
C GLY A 140 11.05 10.85 5.20
N GLY A 141 11.43 9.82 5.94
CA GLY A 141 11.68 8.48 5.44
C GLY A 141 10.51 7.52 5.69
N PHE A 142 10.82 6.24 5.89
CA PHE A 142 9.85 5.23 6.26
C PHE A 142 10.46 4.13 7.15
N LEU A 143 9.60 3.42 7.85
CA LEU A 143 9.92 2.22 8.62
C LEU A 143 9.42 1.00 7.86
N THR A 144 10.24 -0.05 7.85
CA THR A 144 9.88 -1.38 7.35
C THR A 144 10.26 -2.44 8.37
N CYS A 145 9.45 -3.48 8.51
CA CYS A 145 9.70 -4.54 9.49
C CYS A 145 9.59 -5.94 8.89
N GLY A 146 10.39 -6.86 9.45
CA GLY A 146 10.34 -8.30 9.27
C GLY A 146 10.00 -8.97 10.60
N PRO A 147 8.72 -9.28 10.89
CA PRO A 147 8.27 -9.72 12.20
C PRO A 147 8.77 -11.11 12.59
N LEU A 148 9.22 -11.93 11.64
CA LEU A 148 9.74 -13.27 11.89
C LEU A 148 11.27 -13.32 11.92
N TRP A 149 11.95 -12.17 11.87
CA TRP A 149 13.37 -12.13 12.20
C TRP A 149 13.55 -12.67 13.62
N ALA A 150 14.56 -13.52 13.79
CA ALA A 150 14.86 -14.11 15.08
C ALA A 150 16.34 -13.93 15.41
N GLN A 151 16.62 -13.93 16.71
CA GLN A 151 17.97 -14.10 17.23
C GLN A 151 18.12 -15.53 17.74
N GLN A 152 19.29 -16.11 17.56
CA GLN A 152 19.66 -17.37 18.21
C GLN A 152 20.29 -17.07 19.57
N CYS A 153 19.77 -17.73 20.62
CA CYS A 153 20.32 -17.68 21.97
C CYS A 153 20.47 -19.11 22.49
N GLY A 154 21.72 -19.54 22.66
CA GLY A 154 22.06 -20.95 22.86
C GLY A 154 21.54 -21.83 21.72
N SER A 155 20.66 -22.77 22.05
CA SER A 155 19.99 -23.67 21.10
C SER A 155 18.59 -23.22 20.68
N GLN A 156 18.12 -22.06 21.16
CA GLN A 156 16.75 -21.57 20.93
C GLN A 156 16.73 -20.39 19.96
N TYR A 157 15.63 -20.28 19.20
CA TYR A 157 15.36 -19.15 18.32
C TYR A 157 14.26 -18.27 18.91
N TYR A 158 14.59 -16.99 19.14
CA TYR A 158 13.67 -16.00 19.67
C TYR A 158 13.26 -15.04 18.56
N ALA A 159 12.04 -15.23 18.03
CA ALA A 159 11.45 -14.36 17.01
C ALA A 159 10.95 -13.05 17.62
N THR A 160 11.85 -12.08 17.77
CA THR A 160 11.55 -10.76 18.32
C THR A 160 11.16 -9.75 17.24
N GLY A 161 11.37 -10.11 15.98
CA GLY A 161 11.19 -9.23 14.83
C GLY A 161 12.27 -8.16 14.73
N VAL A 162 12.39 -7.57 13.55
CA VAL A 162 13.31 -6.47 13.29
C VAL A 162 12.60 -5.38 12.50
N CYS A 163 12.91 -4.13 12.80
CA CYS A 163 12.47 -2.97 12.04
C CYS A 163 13.70 -2.14 11.62
N SER A 164 13.64 -1.57 10.42
CA SER A 164 14.65 -0.65 9.91
C SER A 164 14.02 0.70 9.61
N GLU A 165 14.68 1.75 10.05
CA GLU A 165 14.39 3.13 9.68
C GLU A 165 15.18 3.48 8.43
N ILE A 166 14.47 3.90 7.39
CA ILE A 166 14.99 4.16 6.05
C ILE A 166 14.90 5.65 5.76
N SER A 167 15.99 6.23 5.24
CA SER A 167 16.08 7.63 4.85
C SER A 167 15.22 7.94 3.62
N PRO A 168 14.98 9.24 3.31
CA PRO A 168 14.36 9.63 2.05
C PRO A 168 15.11 9.15 0.79
N SER A 169 16.43 8.94 0.89
CA SER A 169 17.29 8.44 -0.19
C SER A 169 17.43 6.91 -0.22
N PHE A 170 16.51 6.20 0.45
CA PHE A 170 16.46 4.73 0.52
C PHE A 170 17.70 4.09 1.16
N GLN A 171 18.31 4.77 2.14
CA GLN A 171 19.43 4.25 2.93
C GLN A 171 18.95 3.81 4.31
N ILE A 172 19.49 2.71 4.85
CA ILE A 172 19.20 2.33 6.23
C ILE A 172 19.90 3.31 7.17
N LEU A 173 19.10 3.99 8.00
CA LEU A 173 19.60 4.87 9.06
C LEU A 173 19.96 4.07 10.29
N ARG A 174 19.08 3.14 10.69
CA ARG A 174 19.30 2.21 11.79
C ARG A 174 18.33 1.04 11.70
N SER A 175 18.70 -0.05 12.35
CA SER A 175 17.82 -1.18 12.59
C SER A 175 17.70 -1.44 14.08
N PHE A 176 16.52 -1.88 14.52
CA PHE A 176 16.24 -2.16 15.91
C PHE A 176 15.26 -3.33 16.01
N ALA A 177 15.43 -4.13 17.05
CA ALA A 177 14.55 -5.24 17.39
C ALA A 177 13.94 -4.94 18.78
N PRO A 178 12.62 -4.70 18.89
CA PRO A 178 12.00 -4.17 20.12
C PRO A 178 12.23 -5.01 21.38
N ALA A 179 12.37 -6.33 21.23
CA ALA A 179 12.56 -7.27 22.33
C ALA A 179 13.88 -8.04 22.21
N VAL A 180 14.91 -7.46 21.58
CA VAL A 180 16.24 -8.08 21.47
C VAL A 180 16.86 -8.30 22.85
N GLN A 181 17.51 -9.45 23.04
CA GLN A 181 18.23 -9.76 24.27
C GLN A 181 19.72 -9.75 23.96
N SER A 182 20.38 -8.65 24.30
CA SER A 182 21.80 -8.39 23.99
C SER A 182 22.77 -8.73 25.13
N VAL A 183 22.25 -9.06 26.31
CA VAL A 183 23.07 -9.46 27.45
C VAL A 183 23.29 -10.97 27.39
N PHE A 184 24.56 -11.39 27.34
CA PHE A 184 25.02 -12.80 27.37
C PHE A 184 24.69 -13.56 28.68
N SER A 185 23.86 -13.00 29.56
CA SER A 185 23.29 -13.72 30.70
C SER A 185 21.79 -13.97 30.55
N LEU A 186 21.15 -13.31 29.57
CA LEU A 186 19.75 -13.51 29.18
C LEU A 186 19.65 -14.40 27.92
N CYS A 187 20.71 -14.39 27.12
CA CYS A 187 21.10 -15.41 26.15
C CYS A 187 22.43 -16.03 26.62
#